data_AF-A0A2B4MEC9-F1
#
_entry.id   AF-A0A2B4MEC9-F1
#
_cell.length_a   1.000
_cell.length_b   1.000
_cell.length_c   1.000
_cell.angle_alpha   90.00
_cell.angle_beta   90.00
_cell.angle_gamma   90.00
#
_symmetry.space_group_name_H-M   'P 1'
#
loop_
_entity.id
_entity.type
_entity.pdbx_description
1 polymer ?
#
loop_
_entity_poly.entity_id
_entity_poly.type
_entity_poly.pdbx_seq_one_letter_code
_entity_poly.pdbx_strand_id
1 'polypeptide(L)' 'MAAIPTKVITCSYCEGTGKEINHFDPPVIEHRRSMTVLEPQRTISGREILDDPCPACNGTLMIRVIK' A
#
# COMPACT_ATOMS: atom_id res chain seq x y z
N MET A 1 -32.48 7.53 -10.13
CA MET A 1 -31.54 6.43 -9.82
C MET A 1 -30.66 6.92 -8.68
N ALA A 2 -30.86 6.41 -7.46
CA ALA A 2 -30.07 6.82 -6.30
C ALA A 2 -28.62 6.32 -6.48
N ALA A 3 -27.65 7.23 -6.49
CA ALA A 3 -26.24 6.87 -6.54
C ALA A 3 -25.85 6.24 -5.20
N ILE A 4 -25.52 4.95 -5.22
CA ILE A 4 -24.94 4.27 -4.05
C ILE A 4 -23.58 4.93 -3.80
N PRO A 5 -23.32 5.51 -2.62
CA PRO A 5 -22.05 6.15 -2.33
C PRO A 5 -20.95 5.08 -2.26
N THR A 6 -20.27 4.83 -3.38
CA THR A 6 -19.05 4.02 -3.42
C THR A 6 -17.94 4.80 -2.72
N LYS A 7 -17.57 4.36 -1.51
CA LYS A 7 -16.35 4.84 -0.85
C LYS A 7 -15.16 4.11 -1.43
N VAL A 8 -14.22 4.88 -1.96
CA VAL A 8 -12.90 4.40 -2.37
C VAL A 8 -12.02 4.44 -1.13
N ILE A 9 -11.64 3.27 -0.63
CA ILE A 9 -10.72 3.15 0.52
C ILE A 9 -9.40 2.65 -0.02
N THR A 10 -8.29 3.30 0.37
CA THR A 10 -6.94 2.82 0.08
C THR A 10 -6.76 1.43 0.69
N CYS A 11 -6.17 0.51 -0.07
CA CYS A 11 -5.94 -0.83 0.43
C CYS A 11 -5.00 -0.78 1.63
N SER A 12 -5.50 -1.12 2.82
CA SER A 12 -4.72 -1.11 4.07
C SER A 12 -3.62 -2.18 4.06
N TYR A 13 -3.80 -3.25 3.29
CA TYR A 13 -2.85 -4.37 3.24
C TYR A 13 -1.54 -4.00 2.56
N CYS A 14 -1.59 -3.21 1.48
CA CYS A 14 -0.41 -2.71 0.76
C CYS A 14 -0.17 -1.22 0.98
N GLU A 15 -0.89 -0.59 1.92
CA GLU A 15 -0.80 0.85 2.20
C GLU A 15 -0.99 1.73 0.95
N GLY A 16 -1.83 1.28 0.01
CA GLY A 16 -2.07 1.99 -1.25
C GLY A 16 -0.97 1.89 -2.31
N THR A 17 0.03 1.04 -2.14
CA THR A 17 1.11 0.82 -3.14
C THR A 17 0.70 -0.13 -4.27
N GLY A 18 -0.31 -0.98 -4.05
CA GLY A 18 -0.83 -1.94 -5.03
C GLY A 18 0.05 -3.18 -5.20
N LYS A 19 1.23 -3.18 -4.61
CA LYS A 19 2.16 -4.31 -4.59
C LYS A 19 2.14 -5.00 -3.23
N GLU A 20 2.59 -6.24 -3.18
CA GLU A 20 2.81 -6.95 -1.94
C GLU A 20 3.90 -6.23 -1.13
N ILE A 21 3.76 -6.23 0.18
CA ILE A 21 4.69 -5.53 1.07
C ILE A 21 5.19 -6.54 2.08
N ASN A 22 6.40 -6.37 2.56
CA ASN A 22 6.94 -7.27 3.57
C ASN A 22 6.24 -7.02 4.92
N HIS A 23 5.37 -7.97 5.32
CA HIS A 23 4.66 -7.92 6.60
C HIS A 23 5.47 -8.44 7.79
N PHE A 24 6.57 -9.17 7.53
CA PHE A 24 7.42 -9.75 8.57
C PHE A 24 8.34 -8.70 9.21
N ASP A 25 8.76 -7.69 8.43
CA ASP A 25 9.52 -6.57 8.98
C ASP A 25 8.62 -5.62 9.79
N PRO A 26 9.01 -5.25 11.02
CA PRO A 26 8.28 -4.26 11.78
C PRO A 26 8.29 -2.91 11.05
N PRO A 27 7.23 -2.10 11.18
CA PRO A 27 7.18 -0.79 10.54
C PRO A 27 8.30 0.09 11.08
N VAL A 28 9.20 0.53 10.19
CA VAL A 28 10.31 1.42 10.56
C VAL A 28 9.79 2.84 10.55
N ILE A 29 9.51 3.37 11.73
CA ILE A 29 9.01 4.74 11.94
C ILE A 29 10.13 5.79 11.79
N GLU A 30 11.38 5.35 11.60
CA GLU A 30 12.49 6.26 11.34
C GLU A 30 12.42 6.80 9.91
N HIS A 31 11.86 8.00 9.78
CA HIS A 31 11.96 8.84 8.58
C HIS A 31 13.42 9.30 8.38
N ARG A 32 14.29 8.37 8.00
CA ARG A 32 15.66 8.71 7.62
C ARG A 32 15.58 9.47 6.30
N ARG A 33 15.96 10.77 6.32
CA ARG A 33 16.07 11.60 5.11
C ARG A 33 16.89 10.85 4.05
N SER A 34 16.25 10.52 2.94
CA SER A 34 16.80 9.76 1.83
C SER A 34 18.07 10.45 1.28
N MET A 35 19.21 9.81 1.48
CA MET A 35 20.46 10.15 0.80
C MET A 35 20.47 9.34 -0.50
N THR A 36 20.44 10.03 -1.64
CA THR A 36 20.38 9.51 -3.02
C THR A 36 21.21 8.24 -3.26
N VAL A 37 20.57 7.08 -3.13
CA VAL A 37 20.97 5.77 -3.67
C VAL A 37 19.65 5.04 -3.90
N LEU A 38 19.54 4.25 -4.97
CA LEU A 38 18.36 3.45 -5.36
C LEU A 38 17.79 2.63 -4.18
N GLU A 39 17.00 3.25 -3.31
CA GLU A 39 16.33 2.55 -2.22
C GLU A 39 15.23 1.68 -2.83
N PRO A 40 15.04 0.45 -2.32
CA PRO A 40 13.84 -0.32 -2.60
C PRO A 40 12.62 0.56 -2.37
N GLN A 41 11.62 0.52 -3.26
CA GLN A 41 10.40 1.28 -3.01
C GLN A 41 9.85 0.82 -1.65
N ARG A 42 9.65 1.76 -0.73
CA ARG A 42 9.12 1.49 0.61
C ARG A 42 7.73 2.07 0.75
N THR A 43 6.92 1.42 1.56
CA THR A 43 5.60 1.92 1.94
C THR A 43 5.72 3.13 2.87
N ILE A 44 4.59 3.77 3.18
CA ILE A 44 4.51 4.88 4.15
C ILE A 44 5.02 4.43 5.53
N SER A 45 4.77 3.18 5.92
CA SER A 45 5.29 2.59 7.15
C SER A 45 6.77 2.14 7.07
N GLY A 46 7.46 2.42 5.96
CA GLY A 46 8.85 2.03 5.75
C GLY A 46 9.05 0.55 5.42
N ARG A 47 7.97 -0.19 5.13
CA ARG A 47 8.06 -1.61 4.75
C ARG A 47 8.54 -1.73 3.31
N GLU A 48 9.32 -2.77 3.03
CA GLU A 48 9.76 -3.06 1.66
C GLU A 48 8.57 -3.44 0.77
N ILE A 49 8.54 -2.91 -0.44
CA ILE A 49 7.56 -3.26 -1.47
C ILE A 49 8.17 -4.35 -2.35
N LEU A 50 7.49 -5.50 -2.42
CA LEU A 50 7.85 -6.64 -3.25
C LEU A 50 7.36 -6.43 -4.70
N ASP A 51 7.84 -7.24 -5.64
CA ASP A 51 7.43 -7.08 -7.04
C ASP A 51 6.04 -7.64 -7.35
N ASP A 52 5.57 -8.58 -6.54
CA ASP A 52 4.26 -9.22 -6.68
C ASP A 52 3.09 -8.25 -6.43
N PRO A 53 1.94 -8.46 -7.09
CA PRO A 53 0.75 -7.65 -6.86
C PRO A 53 0.16 -7.94 -5.47
N CYS A 54 -0.38 -6.90 -4.83
CA CYS A 54 -1.02 -7.05 -3.52
C CYS A 54 -2.17 -8.06 -3.58
N PRO A 55 -2.17 -9.14 -2.78
CA PRO A 55 -3.22 -10.16 -2.82
C PRO A 55 -4.60 -9.62 -2.38
N ALA A 56 -4.64 -8.57 -1.57
CA ALA A 56 -5.88 -7.99 -1.05
C ALA A 56 -6.58 -7.03 -2.02
N CYS A 57 -5.83 -6.34 -2.89
CA CYS A 57 -6.40 -5.44 -3.89
C CYS A 57 -6.06 -5.81 -5.32
N ASN A 58 -5.33 -6.89 -5.56
CA ASN A 58 -4.87 -7.38 -6.86
C ASN A 58 -4.25 -6.29 -7.76
N GLY A 59 -3.44 -5.40 -7.18
CA GLY A 59 -2.84 -4.28 -7.93
C GLY A 59 -3.75 -3.05 -8.12
N THR A 60 -5.02 -3.10 -7.71
CA THR A 60 -5.99 -2.03 -8.01
C THR A 60 -5.86 -0.79 -7.11
N LEU A 61 -4.92 -0.79 -6.14
CA LEU A 61 -4.62 0.29 -5.17
C LEU A 61 -5.76 0.62 -4.18
N MET A 62 -6.99 0.22 -4.51
CA MET A 62 -8.22 0.64 -3.86
C MET A 62 -9.15 -0.55 -3.66
N ILE A 63 -9.85 -0.57 -2.53
CA ILE A 63 -10.94 -1.50 -2.28
C ILE A 63 -12.24 -0.71 -2.42
N ARG A 64 -13.12 -1.15 -3.33
CA ARG A 64 -14.46 -0.57 -3.50
C ARG A 64 -15.40 -1.22 -2.47
N VAL A 65 -15.85 -0.44 -1.50
CA VAL A 65 -16.86 -0.89 -0.54
C VAL A 65 -18.22 -0.40 -1.00
N ILE A 66 -19.13 -1.34 -1.27
CA ILE A 66 -20.55 -1.06 -1.51
C ILE A 66 -21.20 -1.05 -0.13
N LYS A 67 -21.85 0.06 0.24
CA LYS A 67 -22.54 0.21 1.52
C LYS A 67 -24.05 0.11 1.33
#